data_AF-A0A495MP93-F1
#
_entry.id   AF-A0A495MP93-F1
#
_cell.length_a   1.000
_cell.length_b   1.000
_cell.length_c   1.000
_cell.angle_alpha   90.00
_cell.angle_beta   90.00
_cell.angle_gamma   90.00
#
_symmetry.space_group_name_H-M   'P 1'
#
loop_
_entity.id
_entity.type
_entity.pdbx_description
1 polymer ?
#
loop_
_entity_poly.entity_id
_entity_poly.type
_entity_poly.pdbx_seq_one_letter_code
_entity_poly.pdbx_strand_id
1 'polypeptide(L)'
;MKNLFKTIIILFVGIVIGYIGSKKISFDEEAYVELPSDYSHKELGLIKKGTKLKCDQDFSEGFTRYILYLNIHDSQHPTLLKENATEEIIPYWIEKNQ
;
A
#
# COMPACT_ATOMS: atom_id res chain seq x y z
N MET A 1 5.59 -3.06 -52.99
CA MET A 1 6.69 -2.54 -52.12
C MET A 1 6.25 -1.41 -51.20
N LYS A 2 5.64 -0.31 -51.68
CA LYS A 2 5.23 0.84 -50.82
C LYS A 2 4.29 0.47 -49.65
N ASN A 3 3.35 -0.46 -49.85
CA ASN A 3 2.41 -0.87 -48.80
C ASN A 3 3.08 -1.76 -47.73
N LEU A 4 4.02 -2.61 -48.13
CA LEU A 4 4.79 -3.46 -47.22
C LEU A 4 5.64 -2.62 -46.25
N PHE A 5 6.25 -1.54 -46.77
CA PHE A 5 7.05 -0.62 -45.96
C PHE A 5 6.22 0.10 -44.90
N LYS A 6 5.00 0.53 -45.22
CA LYS A 6 4.08 1.16 -44.26
C LYS A 6 3.67 0.19 -43.14
N THR A 7 3.40 -1.07 -43.47
CA THR A 7 3.05 -2.09 -42.48
C THR A 7 4.19 -2.34 -41.50
N ILE A 8 5.43 -2.40 -41.98
CA ILE A 8 6.62 -2.57 -41.13
C ILE A 8 6.78 -1.41 -40.16
N ILE A 9 6.57 -0.17 -40.62
CA ILE A 9 6.66 1.02 -39.76
C ILE A 9 5.61 0.99 -38.65
N ILE A 10 4.36 0.67 -38.98
CA ILE A 10 3.28 0.62 -37.98
C ILE A 10 3.57 -0.44 -36.92
N LEU A 11 4.08 -1.61 -37.33
CA LEU A 11 4.43 -2.68 -36.42
C LEU A 11 5.60 -2.27 -35.50
N PHE A 12 6.59 -1.58 -36.05
CA PHE A 12 7.71 -1.06 -35.28
C PHE A 12 7.28 0.01 -34.27
N VAL A 13 6.42 0.94 -34.67
CA VAL A 13 5.85 1.97 -33.77
C VAL A 13 5.03 1.31 -32.66
N GLY A 14 4.22 0.30 -32.96
CA GLY A 14 3.45 -0.45 -31.97
C GLY A 14 4.35 -1.13 -30.92
N ILE A 15 5.46 -1.74 -31.36
CA ILE A 15 6.44 -2.36 -30.45
C ILE A 15 7.10 -1.32 -29.55
N VAL A 16 7.51 -0.17 -30.10
CA VAL A 16 8.14 0.91 -29.34
C VAL A 16 7.19 1.50 -28.30
N ILE A 17 5.93 1.77 -28.68
CA ILE A 17 4.92 2.28 -27.76
C ILE A 17 4.60 1.24 -26.67
N GLY A 18 4.47 -0.04 -27.04
CA GLY A 18 4.26 -1.13 -26.08
C GLY A 18 5.41 -1.26 -25.08
N TYR A 19 6.65 -1.11 -25.55
CA TYR A 19 7.85 -1.16 -24.71
C TYR A 19 7.97 0.03 -23.76
N ILE A 20 7.63 1.24 -24.22
CA ILE A 20 7.62 2.44 -23.36
C ILE A 20 6.48 2.36 -22.34
N GLY A 21 5.32 1.88 -22.75
CA GLY A 21 4.16 1.68 -21.88
C GLY A 21 4.43 0.67 -20.78
N SER A 22 5.07 -0.46 -21.10
CA SER A 22 5.41 -1.49 -20.10
C SER A 22 6.42 -1.01 -19.07
N LYS A 23 7.36 -0.12 -19.45
CA LYS A 23 8.30 0.49 -18.48
C LYS A 23 7.65 1.48 -17.52
N LYS A 24 6.46 2.02 -17.85
CA LYS A 24 5.71 2.91 -16.96
C LYS A 24 4.77 2.18 -16.00
N ILE A 25 4.60 0.87 -16.18
CA ILE A 25 3.99 0.02 -15.16
C ILE A 25 5.09 -0.25 -14.14
N SER A 26 5.40 0.76 -13.31
CA SER A 26 6.05 0.46 -12.04
C SER A 26 5.01 -0.30 -11.24
N PHE A 27 5.29 -1.57 -10.94
CA PHE A 27 4.72 -2.15 -9.75
C PHE A 27 5.20 -1.23 -8.63
N ASP A 28 4.30 -0.49 -8.00
CA ASP A 28 4.61 0.18 -6.73
C ASP A 28 5.18 -0.91 -5.83
N GLU A 29 6.50 -0.90 -5.66
CA GLU A 29 7.15 -1.77 -4.70
C GLU A 29 6.51 -1.40 -3.37
N GLU A 30 5.73 -2.33 -2.79
CA GLU A 30 5.08 -2.10 -1.52
C GLU A 30 6.15 -1.62 -0.53
N ALA A 31 6.09 -0.34 -0.15
CA ALA A 31 7.13 0.26 0.66
C ALA A 31 6.94 -0.23 2.09
N TYR A 32 7.88 -0.99 2.61
CA TYR A 32 7.91 -1.38 4.03
C TYR A 32 8.89 -0.50 4.79
N VAL A 33 8.55 -0.17 6.03
CA VAL A 33 9.45 0.50 6.97
C VAL A 33 9.60 -0.32 8.24
N GLU A 34 10.73 -0.17 8.92
CA GLU A 34 10.95 -0.78 10.24
C GLU A 34 10.79 0.25 11.34
N LEU A 35 10.14 -0.14 12.44
CA LEU A 35 10.00 0.71 13.62
C LEU A 35 11.39 1.01 14.23
N PRO A 36 11.77 2.30 14.37
CA PRO A 36 13.09 2.66 14.89
C PRO A 36 13.24 2.45 16.40
N SER A 37 12.11 2.34 17.11
CA SER A 37 12.03 2.13 18.56
C SER A 37 10.81 1.31 18.93
N ASP A 38 10.82 0.78 20.16
CA ASP A 38 9.62 0.19 20.76
C ASP A 38 8.49 1.24 20.82
N TYR A 39 7.27 0.83 20.51
CA TYR A 39 6.06 1.64 20.61
C TYR A 39 5.10 1.00 21.60
N SER A 40 4.76 1.70 22.68
CA SER A 40 3.83 1.21 23.70
C SER A 40 2.55 2.02 23.68
N HIS A 41 1.42 1.33 23.57
CA HIS A 41 0.09 1.91 23.70
C HIS A 41 -0.66 1.18 24.81
N LYS A 42 -1.41 1.94 25.62
CA LYS A 42 -2.09 1.41 26.82
C LYS A 42 -3.05 0.26 26.51
N GLU A 43 -3.70 0.31 25.35
CA GLU A 43 -4.73 -0.67 24.95
C GLU A 43 -4.22 -1.71 23.95
N LEU A 44 -3.22 -1.35 23.13
CA LEU A 44 -2.71 -2.24 22.07
C LEU A 44 -1.45 -3.01 22.52
N GLY A 45 -0.88 -2.68 23.68
CA GLY A 45 0.32 -3.31 24.21
C GLY A 45 1.61 -2.74 23.63
N LEU A 46 2.62 -3.59 23.44
CA LEU A 46 3.97 -3.21 23.05
C LEU A 46 4.30 -3.76 21.66
N ILE A 47 4.58 -2.87 20.71
CA ILE A 47 5.13 -3.19 19.40
C ILE A 47 6.64 -2.97 19.47
N LYS A 48 7.43 -3.96 19.04
CA LYS A 48 8.88 -3.95 19.20
C LYS A 48 9.58 -3.18 18.08
N LYS A 49 10.73 -2.60 18.42
CA LYS A 49 11.71 -2.10 17.45
C LYS A 49 12.01 -3.18 16.41
N GLY A 50 12.10 -2.78 15.14
CA GLY A 50 12.35 -3.66 14.01
C GLY A 50 11.10 -4.34 13.45
N THR A 51 9.91 -4.14 14.04
CA THR A 51 8.66 -4.56 13.42
C THR A 51 8.46 -3.86 12.08
N LYS A 52 8.14 -4.63 11.04
CA LYS A 52 7.87 -4.14 9.69
C LYS A 52 6.43 -3.65 9.56
N LEU A 53 6.27 -2.46 9.01
CA LEU A 53 4.99 -1.83 8.73
C LEU A 53 4.88 -1.57 7.23
N LYS A 54 3.71 -1.82 6.65
CA LYS A 54 3.43 -1.43 5.27
C LYS A 54 3.14 0.07 5.23
N CYS A 55 3.83 0.79 4.37
CA CYS A 55 3.56 2.19 4.09
C CYS A 55 2.40 2.26 3.10
N ASP A 56 1.35 2.95 3.50
CA ASP A 56 0.21 3.25 2.66
C ASP A 56 0.34 4.71 2.19
N GLN A 57 0.69 4.85 0.92
CA GLN A 57 0.98 6.13 0.26
C GLN A 57 -0.26 6.74 -0.40
N ASP A 58 -1.41 6.04 -0.39
CA ASP A 58 -2.63 6.48 -1.07
C ASP A 58 -3.44 7.50 -0.26
N PHE A 59 -2.98 7.87 0.94
CA PHE A 59 -3.65 8.87 1.77
C PHE A 59 -3.27 10.29 1.32
N SER A 60 -4.18 10.94 0.59
CA SER A 60 -4.09 12.37 0.28
C SER A 60 -4.20 13.19 1.56
N GLU A 61 -3.36 14.24 1.71
CA GLU A 61 -3.31 15.25 2.79
C GLU A 61 -2.06 15.24 3.69
N GLY A 62 -0.87 14.91 3.17
CA GLY A 62 0.40 15.25 3.86
C GLY A 62 0.72 14.41 5.09
N PHE A 63 0.03 13.28 5.26
CA PHE A 63 0.32 12.28 6.29
C PHE A 63 0.67 10.95 5.62
N THR A 64 1.52 10.15 6.27
CA THR A 64 1.84 8.79 5.84
C THR A 64 1.19 7.80 6.80
N ARG A 65 0.36 6.91 6.26
CA ARG A 65 -0.27 5.85 7.04
C ARG A 65 0.62 4.62 7.05
N TYR A 66 0.76 3.99 8.21
CA TYR A 66 1.48 2.73 8.37
C TYR A 66 0.53 1.64 8.86
N ILE A 67 0.53 0.50 8.18
CA ILE A 67 -0.34 -0.64 8.45
C ILE A 67 0.49 -1.78 9.06
N LEU A 68 0.05 -2.30 10.20
CA LEU A 68 0.61 -3.48 10.84
C LEU A 68 -0.22 -4.72 10.49
N TYR A 69 0.41 -5.72 9.89
CA TYR A 69 -0.22 -7.04 9.67
C TYR A 69 0.16 -7.97 10.82
N LEU A 70 -0.86 -8.60 11.42
CA LEU A 70 -0.70 -9.58 12.48
C LEU A 70 -1.03 -10.96 11.93
N ASN A 71 -0.07 -11.88 12.00
CA ASN A 71 -0.32 -13.28 11.73
C ASN A 71 -0.93 -13.92 12.98
N ILE A 72 -2.24 -14.16 12.94
CA ILE A 72 -2.98 -14.85 14.00
C ILE A 72 -3.09 -16.32 13.62
N HIS A 73 -2.71 -17.24 14.51
CA HIS A 73 -2.86 -18.67 14.27
C HIS A 73 -4.34 -19.06 14.25
N ASP A 74 -4.76 -19.91 13.31
CA ASP A 74 -6.16 -20.33 13.11
C ASP A 74 -6.83 -20.89 14.38
N SER A 75 -6.05 -21.47 15.29
CA SER A 75 -6.53 -21.96 16.60
C SER A 75 -7.11 -20.87 17.50
N GLN A 76 -6.87 -19.60 17.19
CA GLN A 76 -7.38 -18.45 17.95
C GLN A 76 -8.70 -17.89 17.39
N HIS A 77 -9.26 -18.49 16.32
CA HIS A 77 -10.55 -18.15 15.68
C HIS A 77 -11.03 -16.72 15.97
N PRO A 78 -10.41 -15.70 15.36
CA PRO A 78 -10.83 -14.32 15.59
C PRO A 78 -12.31 -14.19 15.19
N THR A 79 -13.11 -13.63 16.10
CA THR A 79 -14.52 -13.37 15.80
C THR A 79 -14.59 -12.18 14.85
N LEU A 80 -15.08 -12.42 13.63
CA LEU A 80 -15.36 -11.36 12.67
C LEU A 80 -16.53 -10.51 13.17
N LEU A 81 -16.20 -9.35 13.73
CA LEU A 81 -17.20 -8.31 14.02
C LEU A 81 -17.51 -7.61 12.70
N LYS A 82 -18.71 -7.84 12.14
CA LYS A 82 -19.23 -7.01 11.05
C LYS A 82 -19.69 -5.69 11.65
N GLU A 83 -18.79 -4.72 11.72
CA GLU A 83 -19.20 -3.34 11.87
C GLU A 83 -19.74 -2.84 10.53
N ASN A 84 -21.00 -2.38 10.52
CA ASN A 84 -21.55 -1.57 9.43
C ASN A 84 -20.97 -0.14 9.51
N ALA A 85 -19.67 -0.04 9.73
CA ALA A 85 -19.02 1.21 10.05
C ALA A 85 -18.72 1.97 8.76
N THR A 86 -19.52 3.01 8.52
CA THR A 86 -19.06 4.24 7.86
C THR A 86 -18.18 5.03 8.83
N GLU A 87 -17.31 4.36 9.60
CA GLU A 87 -16.46 5.05 10.57
C GLU A 87 -15.28 5.63 9.82
N GLU A 88 -15.37 6.95 9.67
CA GLU A 88 -14.25 7.82 9.43
C GLU A 88 -13.11 7.41 10.38
N ILE A 89 -11.97 6.98 9.84
CA ILE A 89 -10.80 6.66 10.65
C ILE A 89 -10.32 7.97 11.24
N ILE A 90 -10.74 8.29 12.47
CA ILE A 90 -10.30 9.49 13.18
C ILE A 90 -8.89 9.25 13.68
N PRO A 91 -7.90 10.04 13.27
CA PRO A 91 -6.55 9.92 13.79
C PRO A 91 -6.50 10.16 15.30
N TYR A 92 -5.72 9.35 16.03
CA TYR A 92 -5.64 9.38 17.50
C TYR A 92 -5.24 10.74 18.11
N TRP A 93 -4.63 11.64 17.33
CA TRP A 93 -4.29 13.00 17.77
C TRP A 93 -5.48 13.97 17.76
N ILE A 94 -6.56 13.63 17.04
CA ILE A 94 -7.81 14.39 17.01
C ILE A 94 -8.69 14.03 18.21
N GLU A 95 -8.69 12.74 18.63
CA GLU A 95 -9.48 12.27 19.78
C GLU A 95 -9.17 13.00 21.09
N LYS A 96 -7.92 13.45 21.30
CA LYS A 96 -7.53 14.15 22.53
C LYS A 96 -8.05 15.59 22.65
N ASN A 97 -8.65 16.13 21.59
CA ASN A 97 -9.11 17.52 21.53
C ASN A 97 -10.65 17.65 21.46
N GLN A 98 -11.39 16.56 21.72
CA GLN A 98 -12.85 16.55 21.92
C GLN A 98 -13.18 16.42 23.41
#